data_AF-A0A7W1PCP8-F1
#
_entry.id   AF-A0A7W1PCP8-F1
#
_cell.length_a   1.000
_cell.length_b   1.000
_cell.length_c   1.000
_cell.angle_alpha   90.00
_cell.angle_beta   90.00
_cell.angle_gamma   90.00
#
_symmetry.space_group_name_H-M   'P 1'
#
loop_
_entity.id
_entity.type
_entity.pdbx_description
1 polymer ?
#
loop_
_entity_poly.entity_id
_entity_poly.type
_entity_poly.pdbx_seq_one_letter_code
_entity_poly.pdbx_strand_id
1 'polypeptide(L)' 'MEPGYMADHGYGGVFPQAWIAGRPEWSRWTGLKVKRADKMPVTTYRCPACGRLDAFAWPGTWPA' A
#
# COMPACT_ATOMS: atom_id res chain seq x y z
N MET A 1 1.47 12.64 -15.75
CA MET A 1 1.10 12.05 -14.44
C MET A 1 2.33 12.08 -13.56
N GLU A 2 2.18 12.47 -12.30
CA GLU A 2 3.28 12.63 -11.33
C GLU A 2 3.29 11.44 -10.36
N PRO A 3 4.43 10.72 -10.19
CA PRO A 3 4.50 9.60 -9.26
C PRO A 3 4.53 10.08 -7.81
N GLY A 4 3.93 9.30 -6.92
CA GLY A 4 3.94 9.47 -5.48
C GLY A 4 3.47 8.20 -4.76
N TYR A 5 3.33 8.29 -3.45
CA TYR A 5 2.79 7.20 -2.63
C TYR A 5 1.82 7.77 -1.59
N MET A 6 0.84 6.96 -1.23
CA MET A 6 0.01 7.22 -0.05
C MET A 6 0.75 6.71 1.18
N ALA A 7 0.82 7.52 2.22
CA ALA A 7 1.48 7.19 3.47
C ALA A 7 0.47 6.66 4.49
N ASP A 8 0.72 5.47 5.01
CA ASP A 8 0.00 4.89 6.14
C ASP A 8 0.77 5.15 7.43
N HIS A 9 0.04 5.55 8.48
CA HIS A 9 0.60 5.78 9.81
C HIS A 9 0.34 4.58 10.70
N GLY A 10 1.41 3.91 11.11
CA GLY A 10 1.35 2.79 12.04
C GLY A 10 1.94 3.14 13.40
N TYR A 11 1.78 2.22 14.35
CA TYR A 11 2.50 2.31 15.61
C TYR A 11 4.02 2.21 15.33
N GLY A 12 4.73 3.32 15.51
CA GLY A 12 6.19 3.40 15.35
C GLY A 12 6.70 3.83 13.97
N GLY A 13 5.85 4.30 13.04
CA GLY A 13 6.37 4.83 11.78
C GLY A 13 5.34 5.23 10.74
N VAL A 14 5.87 5.78 9.65
CA VAL A 14 5.15 6.13 8.42
C VAL A 14 5.63 5.20 7.32
N PHE A 15 4.71 4.53 6.64
CA PHE A 15 5.03 3.49 5.65
C PHE A 15 4.26 3.73 4.35
N PRO A 16 4.80 3.36 3.18
CA PRO A 16 4.02 3.30 1.96
C PRO A 16 2.84 2.33 2.12
N GLN A 17 1.69 2.67 1.52
CA GLN A 17 0.55 1.76 1.49
C GLN A 17 0.88 0.48 0.70
N ALA A 18 0.34 -0.65 1.16
CA ALA A 18 0.45 -1.94 0.50
C ALA A 18 -0.91 -2.44 0.00
N TRP A 19 -0.91 -3.03 -1.18
CA TRP A 19 -2.03 -3.84 -1.67
C TRP A 19 -1.85 -5.29 -1.24
N ILE A 20 -2.94 -5.91 -0.81
CA ILE A 20 -3.00 -7.32 -0.39
C ILE A 20 -4.14 -7.96 -1.16
N ALA A 21 -3.85 -9.10 -1.80
CA ALA A 21 -4.85 -9.82 -2.58
C ALA A 21 -5.93 -10.44 -1.68
N GLY A 22 -7.17 -10.41 -2.14
CA GLY A 22 -8.27 -11.16 -1.53
C GLY A 22 -8.92 -10.45 -0.34
N ARG A 23 -9.65 -11.23 0.46
CA ARG A 23 -10.43 -10.72 1.59
C ARG A 23 -9.57 -10.65 2.85
N PRO A 24 -9.69 -9.59 3.67
CA PRO A 24 -9.05 -9.51 4.99
C PRO A 24 -9.40 -10.73 5.86
N GLU A 25 -8.37 -11.45 6.30
CA GLU A 25 -8.51 -12.53 7.30
C GLU A 25 -8.11 -12.02 8.67
N TRP A 26 -8.95 -12.23 9.67
CA TRP A 26 -8.71 -11.74 11.02
C TRP A 26 -8.35 -12.88 11.98
N SER A 27 -7.46 -12.59 12.92
CA SER A 27 -7.18 -13.43 14.08
C SER A 27 -7.51 -12.67 15.36
N ARG A 28 -7.97 -13.38 16.39
CA ARG A 28 -8.29 -12.78 17.69
C ARG A 28 -7.05 -12.32 18.46
N TRP A 29 -5.85 -12.75 18.06
CA TRP A 29 -4.60 -12.52 18.80
C TRP A 29 -3.66 -11.52 18.11
N THR A 30 -3.55 -11.60 16.79
CA THR A 30 -2.63 -10.80 15.97
C THR A 30 -3.35 -9.71 15.18
N GLY A 31 -4.68 -9.62 15.28
CA GLY A 31 -5.49 -8.76 14.44
C GLY A 31 -5.50 -9.25 12.98
N LEU A 32 -5.38 -8.32 12.03
CA LEU A 32 -5.38 -8.64 10.60
C LEU A 32 -4.19 -9.56 10.25
N LYS A 33 -4.49 -10.74 9.72
CA LYS A 33 -3.47 -11.67 9.23
C LYS A 33 -2.98 -11.16 7.89
N VAL A 34 -1.73 -10.71 7.86
CA VAL A 34 -1.04 -10.32 6.63
C VAL A 34 0.35 -10.95 6.62
N LYS A 35 0.69 -11.73 5.60
CA LYS A 35 2.08 -12.17 5.41
C LYS A 35 2.81 -11.10 4.62
N ARG A 36 4.09 -10.87 4.96
CA ARG A 36 4.91 -9.87 4.26
C ARG A 36 5.03 -10.17 2.75
N ALA A 37 5.05 -11.44 2.37
CA ALA A 37 5.10 -11.88 0.96
C ALA A 37 3.81 -11.57 0.17
N ASP A 38 2.69 -11.30 0.85
CA ASP A 38 1.40 -11.02 0.20
C ASP A 38 1.19 -9.52 -0.05
N LYS A 39 2.14 -8.67 0.38
CA LYS A 39 2.10 -7.21 0.23
C LYS A 39 2.76 -6.76 -1.06
N MET A 40 2.03 -6.06 -1.91
CA MET A 40 2.56 -5.36 -3.08
C MET A 40 2.62 -3.86 -2.78
N PRO A 41 3.75 -3.17 -3.04
CA PRO A 41 3.81 -1.72 -2.89
C PRO A 41 2.82 -1.03 -3.84
N VAL A 42 2.13 -0.01 -3.34
CA VAL A 42 1.20 0.80 -4.15
C VAL A 42 1.90 2.07 -4.61
N THR A 43 2.03 2.23 -5.92
CA THR A 43 2.44 3.50 -6.53
C THR A 43 1.20 4.28 -6.93
N THR A 44 1.15 5.55 -6.55
CA THR A 44 0.06 6.45 -6.93
C THR A 44 0.54 7.45 -7.98
N TYR A 45 -0.28 7.70 -8.99
CA TYR A 45 -0.04 8.72 -10.01
C TYR A 45 -1.06 9.83 -9.88
N ARG A 46 -0.60 11.06 -9.66
CA ARG A 46 -1.46 12.26 -9.62
C ARG A 46 -1.54 12.91 -11.00
N CYS A 47 -2.74 13.25 -11.43
CA CYS A 47 -2.96 14.15 -12.56
C CYS A 47 -2.68 15.60 -12.12
N PRO A 48 -1.69 16.29 -12.72
CA PRO A 48 -1.38 17.67 -12.34
C PRO A 48 -2.49 18.65 -12.75
N ALA A 49 -3.31 18.31 -13.75
CA ALA A 49 -4.37 19.18 -14.27
C ALA A 49 -5.66 19.15 -13.44
N CYS A 50 -6.06 17.99 -12.91
CA CYS A 50 -7.34 17.84 -12.19
C CYS A 50 -7.25 17.16 -10.82
N GLY A 51 -6.08 16.67 -10.42
CA GLY A 51 -5.86 16.05 -9.11
C GLY A 51 -6.32 14.59 -8.97
N ARG A 52 -6.88 13.97 -10.02
CA ARG A 52 -7.20 12.53 -10.02
C ARG A 52 -5.98 11.71 -9.61
N LEU A 53 -6.20 10.70 -8.78
CA LEU A 53 -5.20 9.72 -8.37
C LEU A 53 -5.53 8.36 -8.98
N ASP A 54 -4.54 7.74 -9.62
CA ASP A 54 -4.60 6.35 -10.06
C ASP A 54 -3.58 5.54 -9.25
N ALA A 55 -4.03 4.42 -8.65
CA ALA A 55 -3.22 3.58 -7.77
C ALA A 55 -2.91 2.23 -8.44
N PHE A 56 -1.65 1.81 -8.41
CA PHE A 56 -1.16 0.61 -9.08
C PHE A 56 -0.35 -0.26 -8.12
N ALA A 57 -0.72 -1.53 -8.03
CA ALA A 57 0.02 -2.56 -7.31
C ALA A 57 0.87 -3.37 -8.30
N TRP A 58 2.08 -2.89 -8.59
CA TRP A 58 3.02 -3.65 -9.42
C TRP A 58 3.83 -4.61 -8.55
N PRO A 59 4.18 -5.81 -9.08
CA PRO A 59 5.13 -6.70 -8.43
C PRO A 59 6.52 -6.02 -8.46
N GLY A 60 6.77 -5.19 -7.45
CA GLY A 60 8.03 -4.51 -7.22
C GLY A 60 8.59 -4.88 -5.85
N THR A 61 9.91 -4.84 -5.70
CA THR A 61 10.55 -5.00 -4.40
C THR A 61 10.18 -3.80 -3.53
N TRP A 62 9.73 -4.05 -2.30
CA TRP A 62 9.53 -3.01 -1.29
C TRP A 62 10.84 -2.21 -1.15
N PRO A 63 10.83 -0.87 -1.25
CA PRO A 63 12.05 -0.10 -1.00
C PRO A 63 12.51 -0.40 0.43
N ALA A 64 13.79 -0.77 0.55
CA ALA A 64 14.41 -1.21 1.81
C ALA A 64 14.34 -0.12 2.88
#